data_AF-A0A6V8DY95-F1
#
_entry.id   AF-A0A6V8DY95-F1
#
_cell.length_a   1.000
_cell.length_b   1.000
_cell.length_c   1.000
_cell.angle_alpha   90.00
_cell.angle_beta   90.00
_cell.angle_gamma   90.00
#
_symmetry.space_group_name_H-M   'P 1'
#
loop_
_entity.id
_entity.type
_entity.pdbx_description
1 polymer ?
#
loop_
_entity_poly.entity_id
_entity_poly.type
_entity_poly.pdbx_seq_one_letter_code
_entity_poly.pdbx_strand_id
1 'polypeptide(L)'
;MIQQGLDQWFLRQDVIDQLLQSGDDDLEGINAYADRILMIAQTEEAEHQTLEDPFDRSVALVLSLVNSEGLDAWNIDLTSFLRQFMKRVKSQAHSLDLPACGRLIRMAWEVLNHQAAHLFDRIQHQDNEDDWDTGFDFGWETEYDDHEFHFTNTVLQGNADDVLENLFDERVRRDEGRPVTLGELLSALKDAADDADAQKLREKNRIAHAIELEEMISNVGGRMHNEDLDGDIERCWTALRQTTVDMGSSNVPLKSVIKTLVPILESAFGSIPEGYDEDARVSSFIAGLFLTHKGMASITQGNQLNDVIMIEDLWPQLANFADVVEATLEADQEAQVARDDAKTGSVLHAERLQERAEKARLAEEKARQKVEEEQQTVTSDFDEHEWLVE
;
A
#
# COMPACT_ATOMS: atom_id res chain seq x y z
N MET A 1 42.11 -19.30 -48.49
CA MET A 1 42.40 -17.90 -48.15
C MET A 1 41.43 -17.54 -47.05
N ILE A 2 41.98 -17.37 -45.86
CA ILE A 2 41.26 -17.36 -44.60
C ILE A 2 40.78 -15.92 -44.36
N GLN A 3 39.47 -15.71 -44.46
CA GLN A 3 38.79 -14.47 -44.12
C GLN A 3 38.59 -14.48 -42.59
N GLN A 4 39.69 -14.37 -41.81
CA GLN A 4 39.69 -14.39 -40.33
C GLN A 4 40.23 -13.07 -39.74
N GLY A 5 39.90 -11.95 -40.37
CA GLY A 5 39.76 -10.72 -39.62
C GLY A 5 38.27 -10.56 -39.37
N LEU A 6 37.83 -10.49 -38.11
CA LEU A 6 36.56 -9.85 -37.79
C LEU A 6 36.58 -8.50 -38.51
N ASP A 7 35.83 -8.37 -39.61
CA ASP A 7 35.71 -7.08 -40.29
C ASP A 7 35.02 -6.17 -39.27
N GLN A 8 35.82 -5.30 -38.65
CA GLN A 8 35.42 -4.46 -37.51
C GLN A 8 34.17 -3.64 -37.81
N TRP A 9 33.96 -3.32 -39.09
CA TRP A 9 32.78 -2.67 -39.60
C TRP A 9 31.51 -3.54 -39.48
N PHE A 10 31.59 -4.85 -39.77
CA PHE A 10 30.47 -5.77 -39.59
C PHE A 10 30.16 -6.01 -38.11
N LEU A 11 31.18 -6.11 -37.24
CA LEU A 11 30.96 -6.21 -35.80
C LEU A 11 30.22 -4.98 -35.25
N ARG A 12 30.63 -3.78 -35.67
CA ARG A 12 29.97 -2.53 -35.30
C ARG A 12 28.52 -2.50 -35.76
N GLN A 13 28.26 -2.86 -37.01
CA GLN A 13 26.90 -2.86 -37.56
C GLN A 13 26.00 -3.90 -36.89
N ASP A 14 26.53 -5.10 -36.63
CA ASP A 14 25.81 -6.19 -35.97
C ASP A 14 25.39 -5.81 -34.54
N VAL A 15 26.29 -5.18 -33.77
CA VAL A 15 25.97 -4.68 -32.43
C VAL A 15 24.88 -3.60 -32.46
N ILE A 16 24.94 -2.68 -33.43
CA ILE A 16 23.91 -1.64 -33.59
C ILE A 16 22.56 -2.27 -33.95
N ASP A 17 22.54 -3.21 -34.88
CA ASP A 17 21.32 -3.87 -35.33
C ASP A 17 20.68 -4.69 -34.21
N GLN A 18 21.49 -5.37 -33.37
CA GLN A 18 21.02 -6.10 -32.20
C GLN A 18 20.43 -5.19 -31.12
N LEU A 19 21.10 -4.08 -30.79
CA LEU A 19 20.62 -3.14 -29.78
C LEU A 19 19.34 -2.39 -30.21
N LEU A 20 19.21 -2.11 -31.51
CA LEU A 20 17.95 -1.58 -32.06
C LEU A 20 16.83 -2.63 -32.01
N GLN A 21 17.16 -3.90 -32.19
CA GLN A 21 16.20 -5.00 -32.11
C GLN A 21 15.76 -5.30 -30.67
N SER A 22 16.61 -5.06 -29.67
CA SER A 22 16.26 -5.22 -28.24
C SER A 22 15.34 -4.10 -27.71
N GLY A 23 15.08 -3.06 -28.51
CA GLY A 23 14.12 -1.99 -28.21
C GLY A 23 14.74 -0.78 -27.51
N ASP A 24 16.06 -0.58 -27.63
CA ASP A 24 16.76 0.59 -27.09
C ASP A 24 16.59 1.78 -28.05
N ASP A 25 15.92 2.86 -27.60
CA ASP A 25 15.60 4.04 -28.43
C ASP A 25 16.75 5.08 -28.45
N ASP A 26 17.76 4.90 -27.61
CA ASP A 26 18.89 5.83 -27.42
C ASP A 26 19.98 5.65 -28.50
N LEU A 27 19.67 6.09 -29.73
CA LEU A 27 20.56 6.00 -30.91
C LEU A 27 21.97 6.58 -30.68
N GLU A 28 22.10 7.65 -29.90
CA GLU A 28 23.41 8.25 -29.59
C GLU A 28 24.23 7.37 -28.64
N GLY A 29 23.57 6.77 -27.64
CA GLY A 29 24.18 5.84 -26.71
C GLY A 29 24.61 4.53 -27.39
N ILE A 30 23.78 3.99 -28.28
CA ILE A 30 24.08 2.80 -29.08
C ILE A 30 25.33 3.04 -29.96
N ASN A 31 25.39 4.17 -30.67
CA ASN A 31 26.55 4.49 -31.50
C ASN A 31 27.82 4.68 -30.67
N ALA A 32 27.73 5.38 -29.52
CA ALA A 32 28.86 5.55 -28.62
C ALA A 32 29.37 4.22 -28.07
N TYR A 33 28.47 3.28 -27.75
CA TYR A 33 28.82 1.94 -27.30
C TYR A 33 29.48 1.11 -28.41
N ALA A 34 28.92 1.12 -29.62
CA ALA A 34 29.47 0.40 -30.76
C ALA A 34 30.87 0.92 -31.13
N ASP A 35 31.07 2.25 -31.08
CA ASP A 35 32.37 2.88 -31.30
C ASP A 35 33.35 2.53 -30.16
N ARG A 36 32.88 2.41 -28.91
CA ARG A 36 33.68 1.95 -27.77
C ARG A 36 34.14 0.50 -27.94
N ILE A 37 33.25 -0.41 -28.36
CA ILE A 37 33.63 -1.80 -28.65
C ILE A 37 34.68 -1.86 -29.76
N LEU A 38 34.52 -1.05 -30.82
CA LEU A 38 35.46 -1.02 -31.92
C LEU A 38 36.85 -0.54 -31.46
N MET A 39 36.92 0.44 -30.57
CA MET A 39 38.17 0.86 -29.94
C MET A 39 38.82 -0.28 -29.13
N ILE A 40 38.03 -1.02 -28.34
CA ILE A 40 38.53 -2.17 -27.55
C ILE A 40 38.97 -3.31 -28.47
N ALA A 41 38.25 -3.58 -29.56
CA ALA A 41 38.62 -4.59 -30.55
C ALA A 41 39.91 -4.24 -31.31
N GLN A 42 40.28 -2.95 -31.34
CA GLN A 42 41.54 -2.47 -31.93
C GLN A 42 42.72 -2.54 -30.96
N THR A 43 42.49 -2.53 -29.65
CA THR A 43 43.57 -2.68 -28.66
C THR A 43 44.11 -4.10 -28.65
N GLU A 44 45.43 -4.25 -28.49
CA GLU A 44 46.07 -5.58 -28.47
C GLU A 44 45.69 -6.36 -27.21
N GLU A 45 45.67 -7.70 -27.30
CA GLU A 45 45.25 -8.58 -26.20
C GLU A 45 46.03 -8.37 -24.89
N ALA A 46 47.27 -7.88 -24.98
CA ALA A 46 48.11 -7.56 -23.82
C ALA A 46 47.69 -6.26 -23.10
N GLU A 47 46.97 -5.36 -23.78
CA GLU A 47 46.57 -4.05 -23.27
C GLU A 47 45.21 -4.09 -22.55
N HIS A 48 44.44 -5.18 -22.69
CA HIS A 48 43.13 -5.33 -22.05
C HIS A 48 43.18 -5.28 -20.51
N GLN A 49 44.34 -5.54 -19.88
CA GLN A 49 44.50 -5.38 -18.43
C GLN A 49 44.68 -3.90 -18.00
N THR A 50 44.99 -3.01 -18.94
CA THR A 50 45.22 -1.58 -18.67
C THR A 50 43.96 -0.73 -18.78
N LEU A 51 42.87 -1.29 -19.29
CA LEU A 51 41.58 -0.60 -19.36
C LEU A 51 41.10 -0.18 -17.97
N GLU A 52 40.71 1.09 -17.84
CA GLU A 52 40.28 1.68 -16.57
C GLU A 52 38.93 1.13 -16.10
N ASP A 53 37.97 1.01 -17.03
CA ASP A 53 36.59 0.59 -16.77
C ASP A 53 36.47 -0.94 -16.58
N PRO A 54 35.94 -1.42 -15.44
CA PRO A 54 35.63 -2.84 -15.22
C PRO A 54 34.70 -3.46 -16.28
N PHE A 55 33.84 -2.67 -16.90
CA PHE A 55 32.94 -3.13 -17.97
C PHE A 55 33.67 -3.29 -19.30
N ASP A 56 34.52 -2.34 -19.68
CA ASP A 56 35.34 -2.47 -20.90
C ASP A 56 36.27 -3.69 -20.80
N ARG A 57 36.73 -4.03 -19.58
CA ARG A 57 37.48 -5.27 -19.31
C ARG A 57 36.65 -6.55 -19.50
N SER A 58 35.34 -6.54 -19.21
CA SER A 58 34.48 -7.70 -19.47
C SER A 58 34.18 -7.88 -20.96
N VAL A 59 33.99 -6.78 -21.70
CA VAL A 59 33.88 -6.78 -23.17
C VAL A 59 35.16 -7.33 -23.81
N ALA A 60 36.31 -6.81 -23.40
CA ALA A 60 37.61 -7.29 -23.86
C ALA A 60 37.83 -8.78 -23.58
N LEU A 61 37.35 -9.27 -22.44
CA LEU A 61 37.44 -10.69 -22.09
C LEU A 61 36.60 -11.55 -23.05
N VAL A 62 35.37 -11.13 -23.39
CA VAL A 62 34.52 -11.82 -24.38
C VAL A 62 35.19 -11.86 -25.75
N LEU A 63 35.70 -10.71 -26.22
CA LEU A 63 36.42 -10.62 -27.50
C LEU A 63 37.67 -11.53 -27.51
N SER A 64 38.44 -11.52 -26.41
CA SER A 64 39.63 -12.38 -26.28
C SER A 64 39.30 -13.86 -26.28
N LEU A 65 38.16 -14.28 -25.71
CA LEU A 65 37.76 -15.68 -25.70
C LEU A 65 37.41 -16.16 -27.10
N VAL A 66 36.63 -15.37 -27.83
CA VAL A 66 36.23 -15.71 -29.20
C VAL A 66 37.45 -15.79 -30.12
N ASN A 67 38.40 -14.85 -29.98
CA ASN A 67 39.62 -14.82 -30.78
C ASN A 67 40.61 -15.95 -30.41
N SER A 68 40.89 -16.15 -29.12
CA SER A 68 41.90 -17.12 -28.66
C SER A 68 41.48 -18.58 -28.82
N GLU A 69 40.18 -18.87 -28.78
CA GLU A 69 39.66 -20.24 -28.80
C GLU A 69 39.15 -20.65 -30.19
N GLY A 70 39.27 -19.78 -31.19
CA GLY A 70 38.87 -20.04 -32.56
C GLY A 70 37.37 -20.30 -32.70
N LEU A 71 36.56 -19.72 -31.80
CA LEU A 71 35.11 -19.82 -31.86
C LEU A 71 34.60 -19.02 -33.06
N ASP A 72 33.61 -19.57 -33.76
CA ASP A 72 32.98 -18.86 -34.86
C ASP A 72 32.15 -17.69 -34.32
N ALA A 73 32.45 -16.47 -34.77
CA ALA A 73 31.78 -15.26 -34.31
C ALA A 73 30.29 -15.21 -34.71
N TRP A 74 29.90 -16.00 -35.71
CA TRP A 74 28.53 -16.07 -36.23
C TRP A 74 27.72 -17.25 -35.67
N ASN A 75 28.39 -18.21 -35.01
CA ASN A 75 27.76 -19.36 -34.39
C ASN A 75 28.56 -19.82 -33.17
N ILE A 76 28.30 -19.17 -32.04
CA ILE A 76 29.02 -19.42 -30.80
C ILE A 76 28.39 -20.60 -30.05
N ASP A 77 29.18 -21.64 -29.78
CA ASP A 77 28.79 -22.68 -28.82
C ASP A 77 28.79 -22.11 -27.39
N LEU A 78 27.60 -21.80 -26.90
CA LEU A 78 27.36 -21.27 -25.56
C LEU A 78 27.91 -22.17 -24.45
N THR A 79 27.94 -23.49 -24.64
CA THR A 79 28.38 -24.43 -23.58
C THR A 79 29.90 -24.35 -23.38
N SER A 80 30.66 -24.40 -24.47
CA SER A 80 32.11 -24.23 -24.45
C SER A 80 32.50 -22.82 -24.01
N PHE A 81 31.82 -21.81 -24.55
CA PHE A 81 32.01 -20.41 -24.18
C PHE A 81 31.81 -20.19 -22.68
N LEU A 82 30.67 -20.61 -22.10
CA LEU A 82 30.39 -20.41 -20.67
C LEU A 82 31.43 -21.06 -19.77
N ARG A 83 31.88 -22.27 -20.12
CA ARG A 83 32.88 -22.99 -19.32
C ARG A 83 34.21 -22.23 -19.26
N GLN A 84 34.66 -21.69 -20.38
CA GLN A 84 35.90 -20.91 -20.46
C GLN A 84 35.74 -19.52 -19.85
N PHE A 85 34.61 -18.86 -20.14
CA PHE A 85 34.24 -17.56 -19.57
C PHE A 85 34.21 -17.62 -18.04
N MET A 86 33.52 -18.59 -17.44
CA MET A 86 33.49 -18.77 -15.99
C MET A 86 34.87 -19.04 -15.39
N LYS A 87 35.75 -19.77 -16.10
CA LYS A 87 37.12 -20.02 -15.66
C LYS A 87 37.93 -18.72 -15.63
N ARG A 88 37.83 -17.88 -16.67
CA ARG A 88 38.51 -16.58 -16.73
C ARG A 88 37.96 -15.58 -15.73
N VAL A 89 36.62 -15.48 -15.60
CA VAL A 89 35.96 -14.63 -14.59
C VAL A 89 36.39 -14.98 -13.17
N LYS A 90 36.51 -16.28 -12.83
CA LYS A 90 37.02 -16.71 -11.52
C LYS A 90 38.48 -16.30 -11.29
N SER A 91 39.33 -16.34 -12.32
CA SER A 91 40.74 -15.94 -12.21
C SER A 91 40.95 -14.43 -12.13
N GLN A 92 40.06 -13.64 -12.73
CA GLN A 92 40.17 -12.17 -12.84
C GLN A 92 39.04 -11.44 -12.09
N ALA A 93 38.52 -12.06 -11.02
CA ALA A 93 37.30 -11.61 -10.34
C ALA A 93 37.38 -10.18 -9.77
N HIS A 94 38.57 -9.70 -9.39
CA HIS A 94 38.74 -8.37 -8.80
C HIS A 94 38.75 -7.23 -9.85
N SER A 95 39.07 -7.53 -11.12
CA SER A 95 39.17 -6.50 -12.17
C SER A 95 37.89 -6.37 -12.99
N LEU A 96 36.98 -7.35 -12.96
CA LEU A 96 35.82 -7.38 -13.84
C LEU A 96 34.55 -6.86 -13.15
N ASP A 97 33.59 -6.36 -13.93
CA ASP A 97 32.24 -6.11 -13.42
C ASP A 97 31.51 -7.44 -13.16
N LEU A 98 31.57 -7.91 -11.92
CA LEU A 98 30.94 -9.17 -11.50
C LEU A 98 29.41 -9.18 -11.67
N PRO A 99 28.67 -8.08 -11.38
CA PRO A 99 27.23 -8.00 -11.63
C PRO A 99 26.86 -8.23 -13.10
N ALA A 100 27.45 -7.52 -14.06
CA ALA A 100 27.17 -7.73 -15.48
C ALA A 100 27.60 -9.14 -15.94
N CYS A 101 28.80 -9.60 -15.55
CA CYS A 101 29.27 -10.95 -15.89
C CYS A 101 28.35 -12.06 -15.36
N GLY A 102 27.87 -11.92 -14.12
CA GLY A 102 26.95 -12.88 -13.50
C GLY A 102 25.60 -12.91 -14.22
N ARG A 103 25.12 -11.76 -14.69
CA ARG A 103 23.91 -11.66 -15.50
C ARG A 103 24.07 -12.22 -16.90
N LEU A 104 25.21 -12.00 -17.55
CA LEU A 104 25.54 -12.67 -18.82
C LEU A 104 25.49 -14.18 -18.67
N ILE A 105 26.09 -14.72 -17.60
CA ILE A 105 26.05 -16.16 -17.31
C ILE A 105 24.60 -16.64 -17.13
N ARG A 106 23.76 -15.88 -16.42
CA ARG A 106 22.34 -16.21 -16.26
C ARG A 106 21.59 -16.23 -17.60
N MET A 107 21.78 -15.22 -18.44
CA MET A 107 21.10 -15.14 -19.75
C MET A 107 21.53 -16.27 -20.68
N ALA A 108 22.84 -16.56 -20.75
CA ALA A 108 23.35 -17.68 -21.52
C ALA A 108 22.79 -19.02 -21.00
N TRP A 109 22.62 -19.17 -19.68
CA TRP A 109 21.95 -20.33 -19.11
C TRP A 109 20.47 -20.39 -19.47
N GLU A 110 19.75 -19.27 -19.48
CA GLU A 110 18.33 -19.22 -19.89
C GLU A 110 18.14 -19.65 -21.34
N VAL A 111 19.02 -19.20 -22.24
CA VAL A 111 19.01 -19.62 -23.65
C VAL A 111 19.28 -21.12 -23.76
N LEU A 112 20.31 -21.63 -23.08
CA LEU A 112 20.62 -23.07 -23.07
C LEU A 112 19.48 -23.91 -22.48
N ASN A 113 18.84 -23.42 -21.41
CA ASN A 113 17.71 -24.10 -20.79
C ASN A 113 16.48 -24.09 -21.70
N HIS A 114 16.25 -23.00 -22.43
CA HIS A 114 15.18 -22.91 -23.42
C HIS A 114 15.42 -23.83 -24.62
N GLN A 115 16.66 -23.90 -25.11
CA GLN A 115 17.06 -24.86 -26.15
C GLN A 115 16.84 -26.31 -25.68
N ALA A 116 17.25 -26.63 -24.45
CA ALA A 116 17.03 -27.96 -23.86
C ALA A 116 15.53 -28.29 -23.69
N ALA A 117 14.72 -27.33 -23.26
CA ALA A 117 13.26 -27.49 -23.15
C ALA A 117 12.62 -27.75 -24.52
N HIS A 118 13.02 -27.01 -25.56
CA HIS A 118 12.55 -27.24 -26.92
C HIS A 118 12.97 -28.61 -27.48
N LEU A 119 14.18 -29.07 -27.17
CA LEU A 119 14.62 -30.41 -27.49
C LEU A 119 13.76 -31.47 -26.79
N PHE A 120 13.45 -31.26 -25.50
CA PHE A 120 12.63 -32.16 -24.71
C PHE A 120 11.19 -32.24 -25.23
N ASP A 121 10.55 -31.10 -25.48
CA ASP A 121 9.20 -31.06 -26.07
C ASP A 121 9.16 -31.83 -27.40
N ARG A 122 10.17 -31.64 -28.25
CA ARG A 122 10.24 -32.36 -29.54
C ARG A 122 10.34 -33.88 -29.36
N ILE A 123 11.18 -34.35 -28.44
CA ILE A 123 11.31 -35.78 -28.14
C ILE A 123 9.96 -36.33 -27.64
N GLN A 124 9.26 -35.60 -26.76
CA GLN A 124 7.94 -36.03 -26.29
C GLN A 124 6.87 -36.03 -27.38
N HIS A 125 6.91 -35.10 -28.34
CA HIS A 125 5.99 -35.11 -29.48
C HIS A 125 6.26 -36.30 -30.42
N GLN A 126 7.53 -36.72 -30.55
CA GLN A 126 7.90 -37.89 -31.34
C GLN A 126 7.39 -39.20 -30.71
N ASP A 127 7.44 -39.33 -29.38
CA ASP A 127 6.90 -40.50 -28.66
C ASP A 127 5.35 -40.59 -28.70
N ASN A 128 4.65 -39.47 -28.94
CA ASN A 128 3.19 -39.43 -29.03
C ASN A 128 2.64 -39.67 -30.45
N GLU A 129 3.48 -39.60 -31.49
CA GLU A 129 3.07 -39.92 -32.88
C GLU A 129 2.92 -41.43 -33.14
N ASP A 130 3.37 -42.29 -32.22
CA ASP A 130 3.20 -43.75 -32.29
C ASP A 130 1.80 -44.21 -31.85
N ASP A 131 0.95 -43.32 -31.31
CA ASP A 131 -0.48 -43.59 -31.09
C ASP A 131 -1.25 -43.31 -32.39
N TRP A 132 -0.81 -43.96 -33.49
CA TRP A 132 -1.67 -44.14 -34.64
C TRP A 132 -2.95 -44.81 -34.14
N ASP A 133 -4.05 -44.06 -34.21
CA ASP A 133 -5.40 -44.49 -33.89
C ASP A 133 -5.68 -45.88 -34.49
N THR A 134 -5.44 -46.91 -33.66
CA THR A 134 -5.82 -48.30 -33.93
C THR A 134 -7.34 -48.48 -33.87
N GLY A 135 -8.10 -47.38 -33.84
CA GLY A 135 -9.54 -47.30 -33.98
C GLY A 135 -10.04 -47.04 -35.41
N PHE A 136 -9.18 -46.72 -36.39
CA PHE A 136 -9.62 -46.68 -37.80
C PHE A 136 -9.48 -48.07 -38.45
N ASP A 137 -10.38 -48.96 -38.05
CA ASP A 137 -10.75 -50.16 -38.79
C ASP A 137 -11.33 -49.76 -40.17
N PHE A 138 -10.45 -49.56 -41.14
CA PHE A 138 -10.82 -49.36 -42.53
C PHE A 138 -10.01 -50.32 -43.42
N GLY A 139 -10.52 -51.54 -43.51
CA GLY A 139 -10.38 -52.45 -44.66
C GLY A 139 -8.98 -52.61 -45.24
N TRP A 140 -8.22 -53.57 -44.71
CA TRP A 140 -6.98 -54.13 -45.28
C TRP A 140 -7.13 -54.77 -46.69
N GLU A 141 -8.20 -54.45 -47.43
CA GLU A 141 -8.53 -55.11 -48.71
C GLU A 141 -8.96 -54.14 -49.82
N THR A 142 -8.82 -52.81 -49.69
CA THR A 142 -9.38 -51.93 -50.73
C THR A 142 -8.38 -50.91 -51.21
N GLU A 143 -7.90 -51.17 -52.44
CA GLU A 143 -6.97 -50.39 -53.25
C GLU A 143 -5.50 -50.65 -52.94
N TYR A 144 -4.95 -51.72 -53.57
CA TYR A 144 -3.52 -51.77 -53.83
C TYR A 144 -3.16 -50.48 -54.58
N ASP A 145 -2.44 -49.57 -53.94
CA ASP A 145 -1.89 -48.43 -54.64
C ASP A 145 -0.86 -48.97 -55.64
N ASP A 146 -1.14 -48.80 -56.93
CA ASP A 146 -0.22 -49.19 -58.01
C ASP A 146 1.17 -48.59 -57.76
N HIS A 147 1.25 -47.41 -57.13
CA HIS A 147 2.50 -46.76 -56.78
C HIS A 147 3.29 -47.53 -55.70
N GLU A 148 2.62 -48.12 -54.71
CA GLU A 148 3.25 -48.93 -53.65
C GLU A 148 3.68 -50.31 -54.17
N PHE A 149 2.88 -50.92 -55.04
CA PHE A 149 3.27 -52.14 -55.75
C PHE A 149 4.47 -51.89 -56.67
N HIS A 150 4.50 -50.76 -57.39
CA HIS A 150 5.65 -50.37 -58.20
C HIS A 150 6.89 -50.11 -57.35
N PHE A 151 6.76 -49.42 -56.22
CA PHE A 151 7.88 -49.16 -55.31
C PHE A 151 8.51 -50.45 -54.79
N THR A 152 7.70 -51.34 -54.19
CA THR A 152 8.18 -52.61 -53.62
C THR A 152 8.83 -53.52 -54.66
N ASN A 153 8.26 -53.58 -55.88
CA ASN A 153 8.82 -54.38 -56.97
C ASN A 153 10.13 -53.76 -57.51
N THR A 154 10.26 -52.43 -57.53
CA THR A 154 11.49 -51.74 -57.96
C THR A 154 12.63 -51.94 -56.94
N VAL A 155 12.30 -51.98 -55.65
CA VAL A 155 13.22 -52.33 -54.56
C VAL A 155 13.65 -53.80 -54.65
N LEU A 156 12.70 -54.73 -54.83
CA LEU A 156 13.00 -56.17 -54.96
C LEU A 156 13.84 -56.51 -56.19
N GLN A 157 13.70 -55.76 -57.28
CA GLN A 157 14.47 -55.92 -58.50
C GLN A 157 15.85 -55.23 -58.46
N GLY A 158 16.17 -54.50 -57.38
CA GLY A 158 17.45 -53.82 -57.20
C GLY A 158 17.64 -52.55 -58.04
N ASN A 159 16.56 -52.04 -58.67
CA ASN A 159 16.61 -50.83 -59.50
C ASN A 159 16.49 -49.53 -58.69
N ALA A 160 16.28 -49.63 -57.37
CA ALA A 160 16.12 -48.50 -56.45
C ALA A 160 17.34 -48.27 -55.54
N ASP A 161 18.45 -48.98 -55.73
CA ASP A 161 19.63 -48.96 -54.83
C ASP A 161 20.18 -47.54 -54.62
N ASP A 162 20.25 -46.72 -55.68
CA ASP A 162 20.72 -45.32 -55.64
C ASP A 162 19.80 -44.38 -54.83
N VAL A 163 18.51 -44.72 -54.71
CA VAL A 163 17.52 -43.92 -53.98
C VAL A 163 17.39 -44.41 -52.54
N LEU A 164 17.57 -45.71 -52.29
CA LEU A 164 17.47 -46.32 -50.97
C LEU A 164 18.53 -45.77 -50.00
N GLU A 165 19.76 -45.49 -50.45
CA GLU A 165 20.79 -44.85 -49.62
C GLU A 165 20.31 -43.51 -49.03
N ASN A 166 19.53 -42.73 -49.78
CA ASN A 166 19.01 -41.43 -49.34
C ASN A 166 17.60 -41.51 -48.73
N LEU A 167 16.86 -42.60 -48.95
CA LEU A 167 15.51 -42.79 -48.41
C LEU A 167 15.52 -43.08 -46.91
N PHE A 168 16.58 -43.74 -46.45
CA PHE A 168 16.85 -43.99 -45.02
C PHE A 168 17.71 -42.90 -44.39
N ASP A 169 18.14 -41.90 -45.16
CA ASP A 169 18.76 -40.72 -44.58
C ASP A 169 17.71 -39.98 -43.74
N GLU A 170 18.15 -39.43 -42.61
CA GLU A 170 17.24 -38.78 -41.69
C GLU A 170 16.58 -37.60 -42.41
N ARG A 171 15.24 -37.51 -42.38
CA ARG A 171 14.49 -36.39 -42.98
C ARG A 171 15.19 -35.10 -42.61
N VAL A 172 15.79 -34.42 -43.61
CA VAL A 172 16.66 -33.24 -43.44
C VAL A 172 16.21 -32.44 -42.24
N ARG A 173 16.91 -32.63 -41.12
CA ARG A 173 16.61 -31.89 -39.92
C ARG A 173 17.01 -30.46 -40.24
N ARG A 174 16.10 -29.51 -40.02
CA ARG A 174 16.54 -28.11 -40.01
C ARG A 174 17.51 -27.97 -38.85
N ASP A 175 18.73 -27.58 -39.16
CA ASP A 175 19.71 -27.21 -38.14
C ASP A 175 19.09 -26.14 -37.23
N GLU A 176 19.38 -26.31 -35.95
CA GLU A 176 18.63 -25.77 -34.82
C GLU A 176 18.74 -24.25 -34.71
N GLY A 177 17.61 -23.58 -34.44
CA GLY A 177 17.56 -22.21 -33.93
C GLY A 177 18.24 -21.15 -34.79
N ARG A 178 18.14 -19.88 -34.37
CA ARG A 178 19.06 -18.85 -34.86
C ARG A 178 20.37 -19.03 -34.10
N PRO A 179 21.53 -19.14 -34.78
CA PRO A 179 22.81 -19.24 -34.09
C PRO A 179 23.08 -17.97 -33.28
N VAL A 180 23.68 -18.13 -32.10
CA VAL A 180 24.04 -16.99 -31.25
C VAL A 180 25.30 -16.33 -31.80
N THR A 181 25.20 -15.03 -32.06
CA THR A 181 26.28 -14.23 -32.63
C THR A 181 27.09 -13.50 -31.56
N LEU A 182 28.29 -13.07 -31.92
CA LEU A 182 29.11 -12.21 -31.05
C LEU A 182 28.41 -10.88 -30.74
N GLY A 183 27.71 -10.29 -31.70
CA GLY A 183 26.93 -9.07 -31.50
C GLY A 183 25.85 -9.26 -30.45
N GLU A 184 25.16 -10.40 -30.44
CA GLU A 184 24.18 -10.74 -29.40
C GLU A 184 24.80 -10.86 -28.02
N LEU A 185 25.97 -11.50 -27.89
CA LEU A 185 26.64 -11.60 -26.59
C LEU A 185 27.08 -10.24 -26.06
N LEU A 186 27.57 -9.36 -26.93
CA LEU A 186 27.98 -8.00 -26.55
C LEU A 186 26.77 -7.12 -26.24
N SER A 187 25.70 -7.18 -27.03
CA SER A 187 24.43 -6.51 -26.77
C SER A 187 23.85 -6.96 -25.42
N ALA A 188 23.78 -8.26 -25.19
CA ALA A 188 23.31 -8.82 -23.92
C ALA A 188 24.20 -8.38 -22.76
N LEU A 189 25.52 -8.31 -22.95
CA LEU A 189 26.44 -7.82 -21.92
C LEU A 189 26.15 -6.35 -21.55
N LYS A 190 25.86 -5.49 -22.54
CA LYS A 190 25.42 -4.10 -22.29
C LYS A 190 24.12 -4.07 -21.50
N ASP A 191 23.09 -4.77 -21.96
CA ASP A 191 21.78 -4.80 -21.29
C ASP A 191 21.90 -5.29 -19.83
N ALA A 192 22.74 -6.30 -19.60
CA ALA A 192 23.04 -6.82 -18.27
C ALA A 192 23.70 -5.78 -17.35
N ALA A 193 24.56 -4.91 -17.90
CA ALA A 193 25.25 -3.84 -17.19
C ALA A 193 24.30 -2.67 -16.90
N ASP A 194 23.53 -2.22 -17.89
CA ASP A 194 22.54 -1.15 -17.73
C ASP A 194 21.51 -1.50 -16.65
N ASP A 195 21.00 -2.73 -16.69
CA ASP A 195 20.12 -3.24 -15.63
C ASP A 195 20.82 -3.28 -14.26
N ALA A 196 22.15 -3.46 -14.20
CA ALA A 196 22.88 -3.68 -12.95
C ALA A 196 23.05 -2.34 -12.26
N ASP A 197 23.33 -1.31 -13.05
CA ASP A 197 23.41 0.06 -12.61
C ASP A 197 22.02 0.60 -12.23
N ALA A 198 20.96 0.23 -12.95
CA ALA A 198 19.59 0.52 -12.54
C ALA A 198 19.25 -0.09 -11.17
N GLN A 199 19.66 -1.33 -10.89
CA GLN A 199 19.47 -1.96 -9.58
C GLN A 199 20.29 -1.28 -8.48
N LYS A 200 21.57 -0.95 -8.75
CA LYS A 200 22.42 -0.20 -7.80
C LYS A 200 21.79 1.14 -7.45
N LEU A 201 21.20 1.84 -8.43
CA LEU A 201 20.53 3.13 -8.21
C LEU A 201 19.27 2.97 -7.36
N ARG A 202 18.44 1.94 -7.64
CA ARG A 202 17.25 1.62 -6.82
C ARG A 202 17.62 1.30 -5.38
N GLU A 203 18.70 0.56 -5.17
CA GLU A 203 19.19 0.23 -3.83
C GLU A 203 19.66 1.47 -3.06
N LYS A 204 20.46 2.32 -3.70
CA LYS A 204 20.89 3.60 -3.11
C LYS A 204 19.68 4.46 -2.72
N ASN A 205 18.67 4.50 -3.59
CA ASN A 205 17.45 5.25 -3.31
C ASN A 205 16.67 4.65 -2.13
N ARG A 206 16.56 3.32 -2.04
CA ARG A 206 15.93 2.65 -0.90
C ARG A 206 16.64 2.98 0.41
N ILE A 207 17.97 2.99 0.43
CA ILE A 207 18.76 3.34 1.62
C ILE A 207 18.57 4.82 1.98
N ALA A 208 18.60 5.73 1.00
CA ALA A 208 18.38 7.15 1.23
C ALA A 208 16.97 7.42 1.81
N HIS A 209 15.93 6.82 1.22
CA HIS A 209 14.56 6.92 1.73
C HIS A 209 14.40 6.29 3.12
N ALA A 210 15.12 5.21 3.43
CA ALA A 210 15.08 4.62 4.77
C ALA A 210 15.65 5.57 5.83
N ILE A 211 16.76 6.26 5.52
CA ILE A 211 17.37 7.27 6.39
C ILE A 211 16.43 8.48 6.54
N GLU A 212 15.84 8.94 5.44
CA GLU A 212 14.90 10.06 5.43
C GLU A 212 13.66 9.74 6.27
N LEU A 213 13.10 8.53 6.15
CA LEU A 213 11.97 8.08 6.94
C LEU A 213 12.31 8.01 8.44
N GLU A 214 13.50 7.50 8.79
CA GLU A 214 13.98 7.45 10.18
C GLU A 214 14.06 8.87 10.79
N GLU A 215 14.61 9.83 10.04
CA GLU A 215 14.66 11.23 10.43
C GLU A 215 13.26 11.83 10.59
N MET A 216 12.35 11.59 9.64
CA MET A 216 10.97 12.04 9.74
C MET A 216 10.27 11.48 10.98
N ILE A 217 10.36 10.16 11.23
CA ILE A 217 9.75 9.49 12.39
C ILE A 217 10.28 10.08 13.70
N SER A 218 11.58 10.37 13.79
CA SER A 218 12.17 11.00 14.97
C SER A 218 11.58 12.40 15.27
N ASN A 219 11.14 13.11 14.24
CA ASN A 219 10.56 14.45 14.33
C ASN A 219 9.02 14.46 14.44
N VAL A 220 8.34 13.31 14.28
CA VAL A 220 6.88 13.22 14.44
C VAL A 220 6.45 13.58 15.87
N GLY A 221 7.25 13.23 16.88
CA GLY A 221 6.95 13.53 18.28
C GLY A 221 6.90 15.02 18.63
N GLY A 222 7.63 15.87 17.89
CA GLY A 222 7.63 17.32 18.10
C GLY A 222 6.52 18.07 17.35
N ARG A 223 5.91 17.46 16.34
CA ARG A 223 4.83 18.04 15.51
C ARG A 223 3.45 17.49 15.82
N MET A 224 3.38 16.43 16.62
CA MET A 224 2.11 15.93 17.15
C MET A 224 1.68 16.85 18.29
N HIS A 225 0.91 17.88 17.97
CA HIS A 225 0.14 18.63 18.97
C HIS A 225 -0.74 17.61 19.71
N ASN A 226 -0.39 17.32 20.96
CA ASN A 226 -1.17 16.42 21.78
C ASN A 226 -2.35 17.23 22.35
N GLU A 227 -3.46 17.30 21.60
CA GLU A 227 -4.72 17.90 22.06
C GLU A 227 -5.39 17.00 23.11
N ASP A 228 -4.73 16.87 24.26
CA ASP A 228 -5.20 16.12 25.43
C ASP A 228 -6.15 17.02 26.25
N LEU A 229 -7.39 17.15 25.77
CA LEU A 229 -8.41 18.00 26.39
C LEU A 229 -8.72 17.61 27.84
N ASP A 230 -8.75 16.31 28.15
CA ASP A 230 -9.04 15.81 29.50
C ASP A 230 -7.88 16.12 30.46
N GLY A 231 -6.63 15.92 30.00
CA GLY A 231 -5.44 16.32 30.76
C GLY A 231 -5.33 17.84 30.95
N ASP A 232 -5.76 18.63 29.97
CA ASP A 232 -5.80 20.10 30.09
C ASP A 232 -6.84 20.57 31.11
N ILE A 233 -7.98 19.89 31.23
CA ILE A 233 -8.99 20.17 32.27
C ILE A 233 -8.41 19.88 33.66
N GLU A 234 -7.74 18.74 33.84
CA GLU A 234 -7.11 18.36 35.12
C GLU A 234 -6.00 19.36 35.51
N ARG A 235 -5.15 19.75 34.54
CA ARG A 235 -4.08 20.76 34.74
C ARG A 235 -4.65 22.14 35.07
N CYS A 236 -5.75 22.54 34.45
CA CYS A 236 -6.41 23.81 34.76
C CYS A 236 -7.05 23.80 36.16
N TRP A 237 -7.66 22.68 36.57
CA TRP A 237 -8.20 22.55 37.92
C TRP A 237 -7.11 22.56 38.98
N THR A 238 -5.99 21.86 38.76
CA THR A 238 -4.84 21.88 39.68
C THR A 238 -4.19 23.26 39.77
N ALA A 239 -4.07 24.00 38.66
CA ALA A 239 -3.61 25.38 38.65
C ALA A 239 -4.54 26.31 39.44
N LEU A 240 -5.86 26.16 39.25
CA LEU A 240 -6.88 26.90 40.00
C LEU A 240 -6.74 26.64 41.50
N ARG A 241 -6.59 25.38 41.89
CA ARG A 241 -6.37 24.96 43.28
C ARG A 241 -5.10 25.53 43.91
N GLN A 242 -3.99 25.54 43.17
CA GLN A 242 -2.76 26.16 43.66
C GLN A 242 -2.98 27.66 43.90
N THR A 243 -3.69 28.35 43.00
CA THR A 243 -3.95 29.79 43.17
C THR A 243 -4.90 30.12 44.31
N THR A 244 -5.89 29.27 44.60
CA THR A 244 -6.82 29.48 45.73
C THR A 244 -6.12 29.27 47.06
N VAL A 245 -5.21 28.29 47.14
CA VAL A 245 -4.34 28.07 48.30
C VAL A 245 -3.38 29.25 48.51
N ASP A 246 -2.74 29.72 47.44
CA ASP A 246 -1.77 30.82 47.51
C ASP A 246 -2.39 32.16 47.93
N MET A 247 -3.63 32.43 47.52
CA MET A 247 -4.35 33.67 47.87
C MET A 247 -5.29 33.55 49.08
N GLY A 248 -5.47 32.35 49.63
CA GLY A 248 -6.31 32.11 50.81
C GLY A 248 -7.78 32.52 50.64
N SER A 249 -8.28 32.54 49.40
CA SER A 249 -9.65 32.92 49.05
C SER A 249 -10.23 31.92 48.05
N SER A 250 -11.52 31.61 48.18
CA SER A 250 -12.24 30.77 47.21
C SER A 250 -12.37 31.44 45.86
N ASN A 251 -12.29 32.78 45.80
CA ASN A 251 -12.51 33.57 44.59
C ASN A 251 -11.22 34.26 44.11
N VAL A 252 -10.78 33.93 42.90
CA VAL A 252 -9.45 34.27 42.36
C VAL A 252 -9.55 34.85 40.95
N PRO A 253 -8.75 35.88 40.57
CA PRO A 253 -8.72 36.38 39.19
C PRO A 253 -8.20 35.34 38.19
N LEU A 254 -8.89 35.16 37.06
CA LEU A 254 -8.49 34.21 36.00
C LEU A 254 -7.06 34.45 35.50
N LYS A 255 -6.60 35.70 35.46
CA LYS A 255 -5.24 36.06 35.03
C LYS A 255 -4.13 35.46 35.92
N SER A 256 -4.39 35.23 37.21
CA SER A 256 -3.39 34.56 38.06
C SER A 256 -3.38 33.05 37.83
N VAL A 257 -4.54 32.44 37.55
CA VAL A 257 -4.64 31.02 37.20
C VAL A 257 -3.89 30.71 35.91
N ILE A 258 -4.01 31.57 34.90
CA ILE A 258 -3.26 31.42 33.63
C ILE A 258 -1.75 31.47 33.90
N LYS A 259 -1.29 32.37 34.78
CA LYS A 259 0.14 32.49 35.12
C LYS A 259 0.69 31.28 35.87
N THR A 260 -0.11 30.61 36.70
CA THR A 260 0.31 29.39 37.39
C THR A 260 0.18 28.15 36.52
N LEU A 261 -0.64 28.20 35.47
CA LEU A 261 -0.75 27.12 34.48
C LEU A 261 0.46 27.03 33.54
N VAL A 262 1.05 28.16 33.15
CA VAL A 262 2.25 28.21 32.27
C VAL A 262 3.38 27.28 32.74
N PRO A 263 3.87 27.32 33.99
CA PRO A 263 4.94 26.43 34.44
C PRO A 263 4.52 24.95 34.52
N ILE A 264 3.22 24.66 34.74
CA ILE A 264 2.69 23.29 34.74
C ILE A 264 2.73 22.72 33.32
N LEU A 265 2.35 23.51 32.31
CA LEU A 265 2.40 23.13 30.91
C LEU A 265 3.83 22.94 30.41
N GLU A 266 4.75 23.82 30.79
CA GLU A 266 6.19 23.69 30.47
C GLU A 266 6.79 22.40 31.03
N SER A 267 6.37 21.98 32.23
CA SER A 267 6.85 20.73 32.84
C SER A 267 6.30 19.47 32.18
N ALA A 268 5.10 19.54 31.59
CA ALA A 268 4.41 18.39 31.00
C ALA A 268 4.73 18.18 29.52
N PHE A 269 4.92 19.26 28.76
CA PHE A 269 5.13 19.22 27.31
C PHE A 269 6.54 19.62 26.85
N GLY A 270 7.38 20.10 27.77
CA GLY A 270 8.73 20.59 27.46
C GLY A 270 8.73 22.04 26.96
N SER A 271 9.92 22.63 26.84
CA SER A 271 10.08 24.02 26.38
C SER A 271 10.08 24.10 24.84
N ILE A 272 9.05 24.68 24.25
CA ILE A 272 9.01 25.02 22.82
C ILE A 272 9.38 26.51 22.65
N PRO A 273 10.27 26.87 21.69
CA PRO A 273 10.84 28.23 21.60
C PRO A 273 9.87 29.35 21.19
N GLU A 274 8.68 29.03 20.66
CA GLU A 274 7.70 30.03 20.21
C GLU A 274 6.29 29.70 20.74
N GLY A 275 5.84 30.47 21.74
CA GLY A 275 4.43 30.85 21.81
C GLY A 275 3.43 30.01 22.60
N TYR A 276 3.80 29.38 23.73
CA TYR A 276 2.77 28.82 24.64
C TYR A 276 1.81 29.86 25.25
N ASP A 277 2.09 31.15 25.12
CA ASP A 277 1.22 32.21 25.65
C ASP A 277 -0.17 32.21 25.01
N GLU A 278 -0.30 31.84 23.74
CA GLU A 278 -1.60 31.81 23.05
C GLU A 278 -2.31 30.46 23.28
N ASP A 279 -1.60 29.35 23.11
CA ASP A 279 -2.15 28.01 23.34
C ASP A 279 -2.55 27.80 24.81
N ALA A 280 -1.75 28.24 25.77
CA ALA A 280 -2.11 28.17 27.18
C ALA A 280 -3.34 29.04 27.51
N ARG A 281 -3.54 30.18 26.83
CA ARG A 281 -4.76 30.98 26.98
C ARG A 281 -5.98 30.27 26.39
N VAL A 282 -5.84 29.62 25.25
CA VAL A 282 -6.93 28.89 24.59
C VAL A 282 -7.30 27.64 25.39
N SER A 283 -6.33 26.79 25.75
CA SER A 283 -6.56 25.60 26.59
C SER A 283 -7.13 25.98 27.95
N SER A 284 -6.59 27.01 28.63
CA SER A 284 -7.16 27.45 29.92
C SER A 284 -8.57 28.02 29.82
N PHE A 285 -8.90 28.68 28.71
CA PHE A 285 -10.25 29.19 28.48
C PHE A 285 -11.24 28.06 28.21
N ILE A 286 -10.88 27.11 27.34
CA ILE A 286 -11.72 25.94 27.03
C ILE A 286 -11.92 25.09 28.28
N ALA A 287 -10.84 24.75 28.99
CA ALA A 287 -10.91 24.01 30.24
C ALA A 287 -11.71 24.78 31.31
N GLY A 288 -11.52 26.09 31.44
CA GLY A 288 -12.30 26.94 32.34
C GLY A 288 -13.79 26.91 32.02
N LEU A 289 -14.17 26.96 30.74
CA LEU A 289 -15.55 26.81 30.30
C LEU A 289 -16.11 25.44 30.69
N PHE A 290 -15.36 24.36 30.47
CA PHE A 290 -15.75 23.01 30.87
C PHE A 290 -15.95 22.88 32.38
N LEU A 291 -15.02 23.41 33.19
CA LEU A 291 -15.14 23.42 34.64
C LEU A 291 -16.40 24.16 35.10
N THR A 292 -16.78 25.26 34.42
CA THR A 292 -18.04 25.95 34.73
C THR A 292 -19.29 25.22 34.27
N HIS A 293 -19.27 24.64 33.08
CA HIS A 293 -20.41 23.88 32.55
C HIS A 293 -20.70 22.66 33.42
N LYS A 294 -19.67 22.03 33.98
CA LYS A 294 -19.78 20.88 34.90
C LYS A 294 -20.05 21.28 36.36
N GLY A 295 -20.20 22.56 36.67
CA GLY A 295 -20.47 23.01 38.04
C GLY A 295 -19.32 22.78 39.03
N MET A 296 -18.08 22.64 38.54
CA MET A 296 -16.88 22.53 39.37
C MET A 296 -16.37 23.90 39.82
N ALA A 297 -16.54 24.89 38.95
CA ALA A 297 -16.16 26.28 39.22
C ALA A 297 -17.28 27.23 38.79
N SER A 298 -17.32 28.42 39.38
CA SER A 298 -18.22 29.50 39.00
C SER A 298 -17.42 30.68 38.46
N ILE A 299 -17.82 31.22 37.30
CA ILE A 299 -17.24 32.46 36.76
C ILE A 299 -18.16 33.63 37.10
N THR A 300 -17.58 34.67 37.69
CA THR A 300 -18.25 35.94 37.93
C THR A 300 -17.48 37.08 37.27
N GLN A 301 -18.21 37.98 36.60
CA GLN A 301 -17.68 39.23 36.05
C GLN A 301 -18.60 40.37 36.45
N GLY A 302 -18.02 41.53 36.75
CA GLY A 302 -18.81 42.74 37.03
C GLY A 302 -19.53 43.27 35.78
N ASN A 303 -20.37 44.29 35.97
CA ASN A 303 -21.24 44.84 34.91
C ASN A 303 -20.48 45.72 33.88
N GLN A 304 -19.20 46.03 34.08
CA GLN A 304 -18.41 46.85 33.17
C GLN A 304 -17.51 45.99 32.28
N LEU A 305 -17.31 46.42 31.02
CA LEU A 305 -16.52 45.68 30.02
C LEU A 305 -15.05 45.42 30.44
N ASN A 306 -14.51 46.23 31.35
CA ASN A 306 -13.14 46.13 31.85
C ASN A 306 -13.04 45.41 33.20
N ASP A 307 -14.14 44.89 33.75
CA ASP A 307 -14.13 44.21 35.03
C ASP A 307 -13.37 42.89 34.93
N VAL A 308 -12.56 42.61 35.96
CA VAL A 308 -11.72 41.41 36.04
C VAL A 308 -12.61 40.18 36.18
N ILE A 309 -12.32 39.16 35.37
CA ILE A 309 -13.00 37.86 35.44
C ILE A 309 -12.47 37.12 36.68
N MET A 310 -13.40 36.75 37.54
CA MET A 310 -13.16 36.08 38.81
C MET A 310 -13.69 34.65 38.73
N ILE A 311 -12.92 33.69 39.23
CA ILE A 311 -13.27 32.27 39.24
C ILE A 311 -13.29 31.78 40.67
N GLU A 312 -14.40 31.13 41.04
CA GLU A 312 -14.61 30.54 42.34
C GLU A 312 -14.63 29.01 42.26
N ASP A 313 -13.88 28.35 43.15
CA ASP A 313 -13.94 26.90 43.34
C ASP A 313 -15.18 26.54 44.18
N LEU A 314 -16.07 25.71 43.64
CA LEU A 314 -17.29 25.27 44.33
C LEU A 314 -17.03 24.08 45.28
N TRP A 315 -15.89 23.38 45.13
CA TRP A 315 -15.58 22.15 45.85
C TRP A 315 -14.22 22.20 46.59
N PRO A 316 -14.01 23.18 47.50
CA PRO A 316 -12.72 23.35 48.19
C PRO A 316 -12.36 22.20 49.14
N GLN A 317 -13.30 21.31 49.47
CA GLN A 317 -13.10 20.23 50.44
C GLN A 317 -12.54 18.92 49.85
N LEU A 318 -12.57 18.75 48.52
CA LEU A 318 -12.17 17.49 47.87
C LEU A 318 -10.72 17.54 47.40
N ALA A 319 -9.89 16.54 47.73
CA ALA A 319 -8.45 16.58 47.45
C ALA A 319 -8.08 16.23 46.00
N ASN A 320 -8.82 15.29 45.38
CA ASN A 320 -8.49 14.73 44.07
C ASN A 320 -9.50 15.17 42.99
N PHE A 321 -9.01 15.28 41.74
CA PHE A 321 -9.86 15.66 40.61
C PHE A 321 -10.95 14.61 40.31
N ALA A 322 -10.62 13.32 40.42
CA ALA A 322 -11.59 12.23 40.21
C ALA A 322 -12.79 12.31 41.18
N ASP A 323 -12.51 12.61 42.45
CA ASP A 323 -13.55 12.73 43.49
C ASP A 323 -14.46 13.95 43.23
N VAL A 324 -13.91 15.03 42.66
CA VAL A 324 -14.69 16.21 42.25
C VAL A 324 -15.60 15.86 41.07
N VAL A 325 -15.10 15.12 40.08
CA VAL A 325 -15.90 14.66 38.93
C VAL A 325 -17.08 13.81 39.40
N GLU A 326 -16.85 12.85 40.29
CA GLU A 326 -17.91 12.00 40.84
C GLU A 326 -18.95 12.82 41.62
N ALA A 327 -18.52 13.72 42.51
CA ALA A 327 -19.42 14.59 43.26
C ALA A 327 -20.25 15.52 42.38
N THR A 328 -19.69 16.04 41.28
CA THR A 328 -20.45 16.85 40.31
C THR A 328 -21.49 16.04 39.54
N LEU A 329 -21.19 14.77 39.21
CA LEU A 329 -22.13 13.89 38.53
C LEU A 329 -23.31 13.53 39.44
N GLU A 330 -23.05 13.26 40.72
CA GLU A 330 -24.10 13.03 41.72
C GLU A 330 -24.99 14.27 41.87
N ALA A 331 -24.40 15.46 42.00
CA ALA A 331 -25.15 16.71 42.11
C ALA A 331 -25.99 17.02 40.85
N ASP A 332 -25.47 16.74 39.66
CA ASP A 332 -26.22 16.89 38.40
C ASP A 332 -27.38 15.89 38.31
N GLN A 333 -27.19 14.65 38.76
CA GLN A 333 -28.26 13.64 38.80
C GLN A 333 -29.35 14.04 39.79
N GLU A 334 -28.98 14.49 41.00
CA GLU A 334 -29.93 15.00 41.98
C GLU A 334 -30.71 16.21 41.45
N ALA A 335 -30.03 17.13 40.75
CA ALA A 335 -30.66 18.27 40.11
C ALA A 335 -31.59 17.89 38.95
N GLN A 336 -31.26 16.84 38.18
CA GLN A 336 -32.14 16.31 37.14
C GLN A 336 -33.39 15.64 37.73
N VAL A 337 -33.23 14.79 38.75
CA VAL A 337 -34.36 14.17 39.46
C VAL A 337 -35.26 15.26 40.06
N ALA A 338 -34.69 16.30 40.69
CA ALA A 338 -35.46 17.42 41.21
C ALA A 338 -36.19 18.24 40.12
N ARG A 339 -35.65 18.32 38.90
CA ARG A 339 -36.31 18.98 37.76
C ARG A 339 -37.43 18.13 37.18
N ASP A 340 -37.26 16.81 37.16
CA ASP A 340 -38.27 15.88 36.68
C ASP A 340 -39.43 15.74 37.69
N ASP A 341 -39.12 15.79 38.99
CA ASP A 341 -40.12 15.84 40.06
C ASP A 341 -40.85 17.19 40.16
N ALA A 342 -40.25 18.26 39.63
CA ALA A 342 -40.91 19.56 39.52
C ALA A 342 -42.01 19.49 38.45
N LYS A 343 -43.27 19.37 38.87
CA LYS A 343 -44.44 19.36 37.98
C LYS A 343 -44.38 20.51 36.97
N THR A 344 -44.24 20.18 35.70
CA THR A 344 -44.23 21.16 34.61
C THR A 344 -45.56 21.91 34.52
N GLY A 345 -45.52 23.16 34.03
CA GLY A 345 -46.72 24.01 33.95
C GLY A 345 -47.86 23.40 33.12
N SER A 346 -47.55 22.52 32.17
CA SER A 346 -48.53 21.77 31.38
C SER A 346 -49.21 20.65 32.18
N VAL A 347 -48.47 19.93 33.02
CA VAL A 347 -49.01 18.90 33.93
C VAL A 347 -49.93 19.54 34.96
N LEU A 348 -49.54 20.68 35.54
CA LEU A 348 -50.39 21.47 36.44
C LEU A 348 -51.66 22.00 35.76
N HIS A 349 -51.61 22.29 34.46
CA HIS A 349 -52.78 22.70 33.68
C HIS A 349 -53.73 21.53 33.40
N ALA A 350 -53.18 20.35 33.06
CA ALA A 350 -53.95 19.13 32.82
C ALA A 350 -54.67 18.64 34.10
N GLU A 351 -53.99 18.66 35.25
CA GLU A 351 -54.60 18.35 36.56
C GLU A 351 -55.79 19.29 36.85
N ARG A 352 -55.62 20.60 36.63
CA ARG A 352 -56.70 21.59 36.82
C ARG A 352 -57.89 21.38 35.88
N LEU A 353 -57.65 20.81 34.70
CA LEU A 353 -58.68 20.54 33.70
C LEU A 353 -59.44 19.25 34.03
N GLN A 354 -58.74 18.23 34.55
CA GLN A 354 -59.33 17.00 35.09
C GLN A 354 -60.21 17.29 36.31
N GLU A 355 -59.73 18.09 37.27
CA GLU A 355 -60.54 18.51 38.43
C GLU A 355 -61.83 19.23 38.01
N ARG A 356 -61.77 20.06 36.96
CA ARG A 356 -62.96 20.72 36.41
C ARG A 356 -63.91 19.73 35.73
N ALA A 357 -63.38 18.74 35.01
CA ALA A 357 -64.18 17.70 34.37
C ALA A 357 -64.87 16.79 35.39
N GLU A 358 -64.18 16.37 36.45
CA GLU A 358 -64.76 15.57 37.53
C GLU A 358 -65.86 16.33 38.27
N LYS A 359 -65.62 17.62 38.55
CA LYS A 359 -66.64 18.48 39.17
C LYS A 359 -67.86 18.66 38.28
N ALA A 360 -67.68 18.77 36.96
CA ALA A 360 -68.77 18.83 35.99
C ALA A 360 -69.55 17.50 35.94
N ARG A 361 -68.86 16.35 35.93
CA ARG A 361 -69.49 15.03 35.93
C ARG A 361 -70.31 14.78 37.19
N LEU A 362 -69.79 15.15 38.36
CA LEU A 362 -70.52 15.07 39.63
C LEU A 362 -71.74 16.00 39.66
N ALA A 363 -71.68 17.15 38.99
CA ALA A 363 -72.82 18.05 38.87
C ALA A 363 -73.89 17.48 37.91
N GLU A 364 -73.47 16.85 36.82
CA GLU A 364 -74.36 16.17 35.87
C GLU A 364 -75.03 14.94 36.49
N GLU A 365 -74.31 14.09 37.23
CA GLU A 365 -74.87 12.97 37.97
C GLU A 365 -75.93 13.45 38.98
N LYS A 366 -75.65 14.54 39.71
CA LYS A 366 -76.63 15.17 40.62
C LYS A 366 -77.84 15.74 39.88
N ALA A 367 -77.64 16.31 38.68
CA ALA A 367 -78.74 16.82 37.87
C ALA A 367 -79.61 15.68 37.33
N ARG A 368 -79.01 14.56 36.90
CA ARG A 368 -79.74 13.36 36.46
C ARG A 368 -80.53 12.73 37.60
N GLN A 369 -79.94 12.63 38.80
CA GLN A 369 -80.67 12.18 39.99
C GLN A 369 -81.88 13.06 40.30
N LYS A 370 -81.74 14.39 40.21
CA LYS A 370 -82.89 15.31 40.37
C LYS A 370 -83.95 15.10 39.30
N VAL A 371 -83.56 14.93 38.05
CA VAL A 371 -84.52 14.68 36.95
C VAL A 371 -85.20 13.32 37.11
N GLU A 372 -84.52 12.29 37.60
CA GLU A 372 -85.13 10.99 37.92
C GLU A 372 -86.08 11.09 39.11
N GLU A 373 -85.74 11.85 40.16
CA GLU A 373 -86.65 12.17 41.26
C GLU A 373 -87.89 12.92 40.75
N GLU A 374 -87.70 13.93 39.88
CA GLU A 374 -88.80 14.69 39.26
C GLU A 374 -89.66 13.81 38.33
N GLN A 375 -89.06 12.91 37.54
CA GLN A 375 -89.80 11.99 36.68
C GLN A 375 -90.59 10.95 37.48
N GLN A 376 -90.05 10.46 38.60
CA GLN A 376 -90.81 9.59 39.51
C GLN A 376 -92.02 10.33 40.10
N THR A 377 -91.87 11.60 40.47
CA THR A 377 -93.01 12.42 40.94
C THR A 377 -94.04 12.70 39.83
N VAL A 378 -93.61 12.90 38.59
CA VAL A 378 -94.53 13.11 37.46
C VAL A 378 -95.24 11.81 37.07
N THR A 379 -94.59 10.66 37.12
CA THR A 379 -95.26 9.37 36.87
C THR A 379 -96.27 9.01 37.96
N SER A 380 -96.04 9.38 39.22
CA SER A 380 -97.07 9.24 40.25
C SER A 380 -98.26 10.17 40.03
N ASP A 381 -98.03 11.37 39.49
CA ASP A 381 -99.12 12.32 39.17
C ASP A 381 -99.93 11.92 37.93
N PHE A 382 -99.36 11.18 36.97
CA PHE A 382 -100.07 10.70 35.77
C PHE A 382 -100.94 9.45 36.03
N ASP A 383 -100.59 8.60 37.00
CA ASP A 383 -101.45 7.47 37.41
C ASP A 383 -102.70 7.93 38.19
N GLU A 384 -102.73 9.16 38.71
CA GLU A 384 -103.88 9.70 39.46
C GLU A 384 -104.98 10.33 38.57
N HIS A 385 -104.78 10.47 37.25
CA HIS A 385 -105.66 11.27 36.38
C HIS A 385 -106.09 10.62 35.04
N GLU A 386 -106.37 9.31 35.02
CA GLU A 386 -107.26 8.69 34.01
C GLU A 386 -108.72 8.67 34.53
N TRP A 387 -109.40 9.83 34.48
CA TRP A 387 -110.86 9.92 34.47
C TRP A 387 -111.34 11.23 33.81
N LEU A 388 -112.31 11.15 32.89
CA LEU A 388 -112.95 12.20 32.05
C LEU A 388 -112.16 12.49 30.75
N VAL A 389 -112.67 12.25 29.52
CA VAL A 389 -114.02 12.51 28.97
C VAL A 389 -114.33 11.61 27.74
N GLU A 390 -115.59 11.16 27.68
CA GLU A 390 -116.44 10.64 26.56
C GLU A 390 -116.02 9.42 25.72
#